data_AF-A0A935AQ37-F1
#
_entry.id   AF-A0A935AQ37-F1
#
_cell.length_a   1.000
_cell.length_b   1.000
_cell.length_c   1.000
_cell.angle_alpha   90.00
_cell.angle_beta   90.00
_cell.angle_gamma   90.00
#
_symmetry.space_group_name_H-M   'P 1'
#
loop_
_entity.id
_entity.type
_entity.pdbx_description
1 polymer ?
#
loop_
_entity_poly.entity_id
_entity_poly.type
_entity_poly.pdbx_seq_one_letter_code
_entity_poly.pdbx_strand_id
1 'polypeptide(L)'
;MSRLTFSHTSGAANPITLSPTLATSFDIKITVKAHTDISAKAYSFIIADDKGNTTTKTLTITTQGTPPVFVEPTESSSKVSVATSGLFVQRYKVTKGTGNLASIEVSKDGVKITDLTTLYIDNLQTNFSANPQPIEAANQGAYDKQIFFRAPATVGIYVYTTKFIDVNGLSTTHTITVTVGTSVNSLAGILLNQSGPAGQGGLDLDTGASTGTVASNPSSADAEIRDEGVVNVLNDGTWRQQISGMNGSVIKYIKKGKNGISENFDFANIKFKEEIAALWTNGEAFTLKSLDGLRDVSAKVEVNDIFIVNKGGKYYLLTVKSIKVTTAVGDNSDSYTFDVKF
;
A
#
# COMPACT_ATOMS: atom_id res chain seq x y z
N MET A 1 19.28 -51.36 0.48
CA MET A 1 20.64 -50.80 0.73
C MET A 1 20.83 -50.61 2.22
N SER A 2 21.98 -50.97 2.79
CA SER A 2 22.25 -50.76 4.23
C SER A 2 22.44 -49.26 4.52
N ARG A 3 21.96 -48.81 5.68
CA ARG A 3 22.09 -47.41 6.15
C ARG A 3 23.49 -47.10 6.68
N LEU A 4 24.26 -48.13 6.98
CA LEU A 4 25.63 -48.07 7.47
C LEU A 4 26.55 -48.72 6.45
N THR A 5 27.68 -48.08 6.17
CA THR A 5 28.81 -48.69 5.47
C THR A 5 30.08 -48.46 6.28
N PHE A 6 30.99 -49.44 6.19
CA PHE A 6 32.24 -49.49 6.95
C PHE A 6 33.40 -49.56 5.96
N SER A 7 34.49 -48.84 6.21
CA SER A 7 35.64 -48.74 5.29
C SER A 7 36.34 -50.07 4.96
N HIS A 8 36.19 -51.12 5.78
CA HIS A 8 36.95 -52.36 5.65
C HIS A 8 36.10 -53.60 5.32
N THR A 9 34.77 -53.44 5.20
CA THR A 9 33.86 -54.57 4.92
C THR A 9 32.61 -54.09 4.21
N SER A 10 32.18 -54.79 3.16
CA SER A 10 30.84 -54.62 2.57
C SER A 10 29.85 -55.52 3.30
N GLY A 11 28.87 -54.93 3.99
CA GLY A 11 27.79 -55.66 4.68
C GLY A 11 28.29 -56.42 5.90
N ALA A 12 28.21 -55.82 7.08
CA ALA A 12 28.70 -56.44 8.30
C ALA A 12 27.55 -56.71 9.28
N ALA A 13 27.63 -57.86 9.96
CA ALA A 13 26.85 -58.13 11.16
C ALA A 13 27.05 -57.00 12.19
N ASN A 14 26.04 -56.74 13.02
CA ASN A 14 26.17 -55.87 14.17
C ASN A 14 25.95 -56.74 15.42
N PRO A 15 26.99 -57.03 16.23
CA PRO A 15 28.33 -56.43 16.21
C PRO A 15 29.25 -56.95 15.09
N ILE A 16 30.28 -56.16 14.74
CA ILE A 16 31.37 -56.54 13.83
C ILE A 16 32.49 -57.20 14.64
N THR A 17 32.86 -58.43 14.29
CA THR A 17 34.03 -59.09 14.89
C THR A 17 35.31 -58.58 14.23
N LEU A 18 36.26 -58.08 15.04
CA LEU A 18 37.57 -57.66 14.56
C LEU A 18 38.48 -58.87 14.35
N SER A 19 39.28 -58.86 13.27
CA SER A 19 40.34 -59.87 13.08
C SER A 19 41.47 -59.65 14.09
N PRO A 20 42.29 -60.69 14.39
CA PRO A 20 43.44 -60.56 15.30
C PRO A 20 44.40 -59.41 14.94
N THR A 21 44.52 -59.10 13.65
CA THR A 21 45.35 -58.00 13.12
C THR A 21 44.77 -56.60 13.37
N LEU A 22 43.45 -56.49 13.59
CA LEU A 22 42.76 -55.23 13.90
C LEU A 22 42.47 -55.08 15.41
N ALA A 23 42.76 -56.11 16.21
CA ALA A 23 42.49 -56.12 17.65
C ALA A 23 43.47 -55.28 18.48
N THR A 24 44.65 -54.94 17.94
CA THR A 24 45.67 -54.14 18.62
C THR A 24 45.55 -52.65 18.34
N SER A 25 45.21 -52.29 17.09
CA SER A 25 44.88 -50.93 16.68
C SER A 25 44.14 -50.96 15.35
N PHE A 26 43.12 -50.14 15.20
CA PHE A 26 42.44 -49.94 13.92
C PHE A 26 41.88 -48.52 13.83
N ASP A 27 41.68 -48.06 12.59
CA ASP A 27 40.94 -46.84 12.28
C ASP A 27 39.78 -47.24 11.37
N ILE A 28 38.54 -46.97 11.78
CA ILE A 28 37.34 -47.29 11.03
C ILE A 28 36.56 -46.04 10.66
N LYS A 29 36.33 -45.88 9.35
CA LYS A 29 35.38 -44.90 8.83
C LYS A 29 34.01 -45.54 8.71
N ILE A 30 33.08 -45.04 9.51
CA ILE A 30 31.66 -45.41 9.45
C ILE A 30 30.93 -44.30 8.71
N THR A 31 30.26 -44.65 7.61
CA THR A 31 29.39 -43.73 6.89
C THR A 31 27.95 -44.07 7.21
N VAL A 32 27.21 -43.07 7.70
CA VAL A 32 25.78 -43.20 7.98
C VAL A 32 25.03 -42.43 6.89
N LYS A 33 24.15 -43.11 6.16
CA LYS A 33 23.26 -42.45 5.21
C LYS A 33 22.23 -41.64 6.00
N ALA A 34 22.12 -40.35 5.67
CA ALA A 34 21.16 -39.43 6.29
C ALA A 34 19.73 -39.99 6.29
N HIS A 35 18.96 -39.59 7.29
CA HIS A 35 17.55 -39.92 7.38
C HIS A 35 16.76 -39.23 6.27
N THR A 36 15.66 -39.85 5.84
CA THR A 36 14.75 -39.28 4.83
C THR A 36 13.68 -38.40 5.45
N ASP A 37 13.45 -38.54 6.76
CA ASP A 37 12.59 -37.71 7.60
C ASP A 37 13.38 -36.56 8.25
N ILE A 38 12.70 -35.46 8.55
CA ILE A 38 13.25 -34.37 9.37
C ILE A 38 13.32 -34.87 10.82
N SER A 39 14.51 -35.25 11.26
CA SER A 39 14.71 -35.76 12.61
C SER A 39 16.14 -35.61 13.09
N ALA A 40 16.31 -35.66 14.42
CA ALA A 40 17.59 -35.88 15.07
C ALA A 40 17.64 -37.33 15.57
N LYS A 41 18.63 -38.09 15.12
CA LYS A 41 18.81 -39.50 15.51
C LYS A 41 20.21 -39.70 16.06
N ALA A 42 20.28 -40.25 17.27
CA ALA A 42 21.53 -40.59 17.93
C ALA A 42 21.96 -42.01 17.53
N TYR A 43 23.24 -42.14 17.21
CA TYR A 43 23.93 -43.40 16.94
C TYR A 43 24.97 -43.61 18.03
N SER A 44 24.96 -44.80 18.63
CA SER A 44 25.98 -45.21 19.59
C SER A 44 26.90 -46.23 18.94
N PHE A 45 28.19 -45.93 18.95
CA PHE A 45 29.25 -46.83 18.50
C PHE A 45 29.92 -47.40 19.74
N ILE A 46 29.74 -48.71 19.96
CA ILE A 46 30.24 -49.41 21.11
C ILE A 46 31.37 -50.32 20.65
N ILE A 47 32.54 -50.20 21.28
CA ILE A 47 33.67 -51.10 21.11
C ILE A 47 33.79 -51.91 22.39
N ALA A 48 33.92 -53.23 22.27
CA ALA A 48 34.15 -54.15 23.38
C ALA A 48 35.51 -54.86 23.20
N ASP A 49 36.27 -55.01 24.27
CA ASP A 49 37.48 -55.84 24.29
C ASP A 49 37.16 -57.32 24.59
N ASP A 50 38.18 -58.18 24.54
CA ASP A 50 38.10 -59.62 24.81
C ASP A 50 37.79 -59.94 26.29
N LYS A 51 37.86 -58.94 27.17
CA LYS A 51 37.51 -59.03 28.61
C LYS A 51 36.12 -58.45 28.91
N GLY A 52 35.40 -57.98 27.88
CA GLY A 52 34.05 -57.42 28.01
C GLY A 52 34.00 -55.95 28.45
N ASN A 53 35.14 -55.25 28.55
CA ASN A 53 35.14 -53.81 28.79
C ASN A 53 34.65 -53.08 27.55
N THR A 54 33.86 -52.03 27.73
CA THR A 54 33.30 -51.27 26.61
C THR A 54 33.64 -49.80 26.65
N THR A 55 33.76 -49.19 25.47
CA THR A 55 33.78 -47.74 25.28
C THR A 55 32.71 -47.36 24.27
N THR A 56 31.99 -46.27 24.55
CA THR A 56 30.92 -45.78 23.68
C THR A 56 31.24 -44.40 23.16
N LYS A 57 31.00 -44.17 21.86
CA LYS A 57 30.98 -42.85 21.26
C LYS A 57 29.62 -42.61 20.61
N THR A 58 29.02 -41.46 20.86
CA THR A 58 27.73 -41.09 20.29
C THR A 58 27.88 -40.08 19.17
N LEU A 59 27.10 -40.24 18.09
CA LEU A 59 26.96 -39.28 17.00
C LEU A 59 25.48 -38.97 16.81
N THR A 60 25.11 -37.69 16.89
CA THR A 60 23.77 -37.25 16.52
C THR A 60 23.78 -36.74 15.08
N ILE A 61 22.89 -37.30 14.26
CA ILE A 61 22.66 -36.85 12.89
C ILE A 61 21.31 -36.13 12.84
N THR A 62 21.34 -34.86 12.45
CA THR A 62 20.14 -34.05 12.24
C THR A 62 19.91 -33.88 10.74
N THR A 63 18.83 -34.46 10.23
CA THR A 63 18.34 -34.18 8.87
C THR A 63 17.45 -32.94 8.92
N GLN A 64 17.82 -31.89 8.19
CA GLN A 64 17.00 -30.69 8.02
C GLN A 64 16.13 -30.79 6.77
N GLY A 65 14.92 -30.24 6.82
CA GLY A 65 14.06 -30.13 5.66
C GLY A 65 14.31 -28.84 4.88
N THR A 66 13.92 -28.86 3.61
CA THR A 66 13.83 -27.68 2.76
C THR A 66 12.40 -27.15 2.77
N PRO A 67 12.20 -25.82 2.88
CA PRO A 67 10.87 -25.22 2.75
C PRO A 67 10.35 -25.31 1.31
N PRO A 68 9.06 -25.04 1.09
CA PRO A 68 8.52 -24.79 -0.24
C PRO A 68 9.28 -23.66 -0.97
N VAL A 69 9.26 -23.69 -2.30
CA VAL A 69 9.98 -22.71 -3.14
C VAL A 69 9.02 -22.08 -4.14
N PHE A 70 9.03 -20.75 -4.23
CA PHE A 70 8.36 -20.04 -5.33
C PHE A 70 9.13 -20.26 -6.63
N VAL A 71 8.45 -20.79 -7.62
CA VAL A 71 8.82 -20.70 -9.03
C VAL A 71 8.31 -19.39 -9.61
N GLU A 72 7.08 -19.00 -9.22
CA GLU A 72 6.49 -17.69 -9.49
C GLU A 72 5.67 -17.22 -8.28
N PRO A 73 5.71 -15.92 -7.93
CA PRO A 73 6.57 -14.89 -8.51
C PRO A 73 8.05 -15.12 -8.18
N THR A 74 8.95 -14.69 -9.08
CA THR A 74 10.40 -14.79 -8.87
C THR A 74 10.92 -13.74 -7.89
N GLU A 75 10.23 -12.61 -7.82
CA GLU A 75 10.54 -11.54 -6.87
C GLU A 75 9.97 -11.86 -5.48
N SER A 76 10.70 -11.49 -4.44
CA SER A 76 10.23 -11.62 -3.06
C SER A 76 9.09 -10.64 -2.73
N SER A 77 8.96 -9.56 -3.50
CA SER A 77 7.89 -8.58 -3.34
C SER A 77 7.39 -7.97 -4.65
N SER A 78 6.11 -7.61 -4.67
CA SER A 78 5.44 -6.94 -5.78
C SER A 78 4.77 -5.63 -5.31
N LYS A 79 4.48 -4.72 -6.24
CA LYS A 79 3.72 -3.49 -5.97
C LYS A 79 2.57 -3.35 -6.96
N VAL A 80 1.42 -2.88 -6.48
CA VAL A 80 0.24 -2.64 -7.32
C VAL A 80 -0.56 -1.45 -6.80
N SER A 81 -1.21 -0.71 -7.69
CA SER A 81 -2.17 0.33 -7.35
C SER A 81 -3.57 -0.08 -7.80
N VAL A 82 -4.57 0.11 -6.96
CA VAL A 82 -5.96 -0.25 -7.23
C VAL A 82 -6.92 0.77 -6.63
N ALA A 83 -8.12 0.87 -7.21
CA ALA A 83 -9.21 1.62 -6.60
C ALA A 83 -9.67 0.97 -5.28
N THR A 84 -10.36 1.74 -4.43
CA THR A 84 -11.02 1.22 -3.23
C THR A 84 -11.95 0.06 -3.58
N SER A 85 -11.92 -1.01 -2.79
CA SER A 85 -12.70 -2.26 -3.03
C SER A 85 -12.38 -2.97 -4.36
N GLY A 86 -11.37 -2.51 -5.10
CA GLY A 86 -10.90 -3.08 -6.34
C GLY A 86 -10.25 -4.45 -6.14
N LEU A 87 -10.08 -5.18 -7.25
CA LEU A 87 -9.44 -6.48 -7.26
C LEU A 87 -8.01 -6.38 -7.79
N PHE A 88 -7.10 -7.13 -7.18
CA PHE A 88 -5.78 -7.43 -7.73
C PHE A 88 -5.52 -8.93 -7.64
N VAL A 89 -4.60 -9.43 -8.47
CA VAL A 89 -4.35 -10.86 -8.62
C VAL A 89 -2.85 -11.14 -8.63
N GLN A 90 -2.46 -12.24 -7.99
CA GLN A 90 -1.10 -12.77 -8.07
C GLN A 90 -1.16 -14.26 -8.43
N ARG A 91 -0.41 -14.65 -9.46
CA ARG A 91 -0.17 -16.07 -9.75
C ARG A 91 0.89 -16.59 -8.80
N TYR A 92 0.64 -17.76 -8.21
CA TYR A 92 1.59 -18.47 -7.38
C TYR A 92 1.85 -19.84 -7.99
N LYS A 93 3.11 -20.04 -8.38
CA LYS A 93 3.66 -21.34 -8.76
C LYS A 93 4.66 -21.75 -7.69
N VAL A 94 4.32 -22.74 -6.89
CA VAL A 94 5.10 -23.16 -5.71
C VAL A 94 5.38 -24.64 -5.80
N THR A 95 6.65 -25.03 -5.71
CA THR A 95 7.05 -26.43 -5.61
C THR A 95 7.27 -26.79 -4.15
N LYS A 96 6.84 -27.98 -3.76
CA LYS A 96 7.08 -28.47 -2.40
C LYS A 96 8.58 -28.59 -2.10
N GLY A 97 8.92 -28.45 -0.83
CA GLY A 97 10.26 -28.76 -0.34
C GLY A 97 10.36 -30.23 0.03
N THR A 98 10.85 -30.50 1.24
CA THR A 98 10.90 -31.86 1.78
C THR A 98 9.50 -32.39 2.09
N GLY A 99 8.65 -31.58 2.74
CA GLY A 99 7.25 -31.90 2.99
C GLY A 99 6.36 -31.54 1.81
N ASN A 100 5.23 -32.24 1.68
CA ASN A 100 4.13 -31.83 0.80
C ASN A 100 3.56 -30.47 1.25
N LEU A 101 3.10 -29.64 0.31
CA LEU A 101 2.41 -28.39 0.63
C LEU A 101 1.14 -28.71 1.43
N ALA A 102 0.87 -27.96 2.49
CA ALA A 102 -0.26 -28.19 3.39
C ALA A 102 -1.29 -27.05 3.32
N SER A 103 -0.85 -25.79 3.40
CA SER A 103 -1.78 -24.67 3.45
C SER A 103 -1.20 -23.34 2.97
N ILE A 104 -2.10 -22.38 2.72
CA ILE A 104 -1.79 -21.00 2.31
C ILE A 104 -2.37 -20.05 3.36
N GLU A 105 -1.51 -19.28 4.00
CA GLU A 105 -1.92 -18.22 4.92
C GLU A 105 -1.78 -16.86 4.25
N VAL A 106 -2.77 -15.98 4.43
CA VAL A 106 -2.71 -14.60 3.94
C VAL A 106 -2.92 -13.62 5.09
N SER A 107 -2.02 -12.67 5.22
CA SER A 107 -2.13 -11.55 6.16
C SER A 107 -2.15 -10.22 5.45
N LYS A 108 -2.83 -9.23 6.03
CA LYS A 108 -2.78 -7.82 5.65
C LYS A 108 -2.19 -7.03 6.82
N ASP A 109 -1.13 -6.27 6.56
CA ASP A 109 -0.37 -5.49 7.54
C ASP A 109 0.10 -6.33 8.74
N GLY A 110 0.56 -7.56 8.46
CA GLY A 110 1.01 -8.51 9.47
C GLY A 110 -0.10 -9.21 10.26
N VAL A 111 -1.38 -8.85 10.04
CA VAL A 111 -2.54 -9.46 10.69
C VAL A 111 -3.22 -10.43 9.74
N LYS A 112 -3.49 -11.66 10.21
CA LYS A 112 -4.22 -12.66 9.41
C LYS A 112 -5.58 -12.12 8.96
N ILE A 113 -5.89 -12.28 7.67
CA ILE A 113 -7.20 -11.90 7.13
C ILE A 113 -8.27 -12.86 7.65
N THR A 114 -9.27 -12.31 8.33
CA THR A 114 -10.44 -13.06 8.84
C THR A 114 -11.66 -12.98 7.92
N ASP A 115 -11.79 -11.89 7.15
CA ASP A 115 -12.84 -11.74 6.15
C ASP A 115 -12.44 -12.47 4.85
N LEU A 116 -12.86 -13.72 4.73
CA LEU A 116 -12.54 -14.58 3.60
C LEU A 116 -13.31 -14.20 2.32
N THR A 117 -14.26 -13.25 2.38
CA THR A 117 -14.89 -12.70 1.18
C THR A 117 -13.95 -11.80 0.37
N THR A 118 -12.74 -11.56 0.88
CA THR A 118 -11.70 -10.77 0.22
C THR A 118 -10.65 -11.61 -0.50
N LEU A 119 -10.72 -12.95 -0.42
CA LEU A 119 -9.71 -13.86 -0.95
C LEU A 119 -10.36 -14.96 -1.81
N TYR A 120 -9.90 -15.10 -3.05
CA TYR A 120 -10.43 -16.07 -3.99
C TYR A 120 -9.34 -16.82 -4.74
N ILE A 121 -9.63 -18.03 -5.20
CA ILE A 121 -8.70 -18.93 -5.90
C ILE A 121 -9.17 -19.13 -7.34
N ASP A 122 -8.31 -18.82 -8.30
CA ASP A 122 -8.48 -18.92 -9.77
C ASP A 122 -9.63 -18.09 -10.38
N ASN A 123 -10.69 -17.82 -9.63
CA ASN A 123 -11.86 -17.06 -10.08
C ASN A 123 -12.54 -16.36 -8.86
N LEU A 124 -13.57 -15.54 -9.11
CA LEU A 124 -14.27 -14.78 -8.06
C LEU A 124 -15.44 -15.53 -7.41
N GLN A 125 -15.60 -16.81 -7.72
CA GLN A 125 -16.65 -17.69 -7.18
C GLN A 125 -16.10 -18.67 -6.15
N THR A 126 -14.81 -18.98 -6.19
CA THR A 126 -14.14 -19.89 -5.25
C THR A 126 -13.40 -19.09 -4.19
N ASN A 127 -14.06 -18.81 -3.07
CA ASN A 127 -13.44 -18.15 -1.93
C ASN A 127 -12.46 -19.07 -1.20
N PHE A 128 -11.58 -18.48 -0.40
CA PHE A 128 -10.93 -19.19 0.70
C PHE A 128 -12.01 -19.75 1.64
N SER A 129 -11.89 -21.01 2.03
CA SER A 129 -12.77 -21.66 3.02
C SER A 129 -12.26 -21.50 4.45
N ALA A 130 -10.95 -21.27 4.61
CA ALA A 130 -10.31 -20.96 5.88
C ALA A 130 -9.05 -20.12 5.64
N ASN A 131 -8.50 -19.55 6.71
CA ASN A 131 -7.16 -18.96 6.70
C ASN A 131 -6.38 -19.48 7.92
N PRO A 132 -5.45 -20.45 7.76
CA PRO A 132 -4.84 -20.86 6.49
C PRO A 132 -5.77 -21.73 5.64
N GLN A 133 -5.73 -21.54 4.33
CA GLN A 133 -6.47 -22.32 3.34
C GLN A 133 -5.78 -23.66 3.10
N PRO A 134 -6.44 -24.81 3.32
CA PRO A 134 -5.88 -26.11 2.98
C PRO A 134 -5.61 -26.24 1.47
N ILE A 135 -4.48 -26.86 1.11
CA ILE A 135 -4.15 -27.19 -0.28
C ILE A 135 -4.68 -28.58 -0.62
N GLU A 136 -5.51 -28.66 -1.66
CA GLU A 136 -6.08 -29.90 -2.17
C GLU A 136 -4.98 -30.93 -2.52
N ALA A 137 -5.26 -32.22 -2.28
CA ALA A 137 -4.29 -33.31 -2.44
C ALA A 137 -3.56 -33.30 -3.80
N ALA A 138 -4.27 -33.00 -4.89
CA ALA A 138 -3.71 -32.92 -6.24
C ALA A 138 -2.63 -31.83 -6.41
N ASN A 139 -2.67 -30.78 -5.57
CA ASN A 139 -1.78 -29.61 -5.66
C ASN A 139 -0.70 -29.62 -4.57
N GLN A 140 -0.60 -30.66 -3.74
CA GLN A 140 0.37 -30.71 -2.64
C GLN A 140 1.82 -30.98 -3.09
N GLY A 141 1.99 -31.52 -4.31
CA GLY A 141 3.30 -31.70 -4.95
C GLY A 141 3.83 -30.40 -5.57
N ALA A 142 2.95 -29.69 -6.25
CA ALA A 142 3.19 -28.38 -6.82
C ALA A 142 1.85 -27.64 -6.89
N TYR A 143 1.86 -26.37 -6.49
CA TYR A 143 0.72 -25.47 -6.57
C TYR A 143 0.94 -24.53 -7.75
N ASP A 144 -0.07 -24.34 -8.60
CA ASP A 144 0.00 -23.41 -9.72
C ASP A 144 -1.37 -22.79 -9.98
N LYS A 145 -1.70 -21.74 -9.23
CA LYS A 145 -3.03 -21.10 -9.23
C LYS A 145 -2.90 -19.60 -9.02
N GLN A 146 -3.97 -18.88 -9.35
CA GLN A 146 -4.08 -17.46 -9.04
C GLN A 146 -4.80 -17.24 -7.71
N ILE A 147 -4.37 -16.24 -6.96
CA ILE A 147 -5.09 -15.72 -5.80
C ILE A 147 -5.55 -14.30 -6.12
N PHE A 148 -6.85 -14.08 -6.04
CA PHE A 148 -7.47 -12.76 -6.17
C PHE A 148 -7.70 -12.19 -4.78
N PHE A 149 -7.40 -10.90 -4.65
CA PHE A 149 -7.51 -10.15 -3.42
C PHE A 149 -8.43 -8.96 -3.66
N ARG A 150 -9.32 -8.70 -2.71
CA ARG A 150 -10.10 -7.47 -2.65
C ARG A 150 -9.39 -6.46 -1.76
N ALA A 151 -9.07 -5.31 -2.33
CA ALA A 151 -8.53 -4.19 -1.58
C ALA A 151 -9.56 -3.63 -0.59
N PRO A 152 -9.13 -2.97 0.50
CA PRO A 152 -10.04 -2.30 1.42
C PRO A 152 -10.85 -1.19 0.73
N ALA A 153 -11.99 -0.84 1.33
CA ALA A 153 -12.76 0.34 0.92
C ALA A 153 -12.09 1.65 1.35
N THR A 154 -11.15 1.59 2.29
CA THR A 154 -10.40 2.73 2.79
C THR A 154 -9.13 2.92 1.96
N VAL A 155 -8.83 4.15 1.60
CA VAL A 155 -7.59 4.50 0.90
C VAL A 155 -6.39 4.37 1.82
N GLY A 156 -5.22 4.09 1.24
CA GLY A 156 -3.99 3.91 2.00
C GLY A 156 -3.03 2.96 1.32
N ILE A 157 -1.94 2.63 2.02
CA ILE A 157 -0.97 1.64 1.59
C ILE A 157 -1.10 0.44 2.50
N TYR A 158 -1.31 -0.74 1.90
CA TYR A 158 -1.51 -2.00 2.60
C TYR A 158 -0.47 -3.02 2.16
N VAL A 159 -0.02 -3.87 3.07
CA VAL A 159 0.96 -4.92 2.78
C VAL A 159 0.31 -6.29 2.95
N TYR A 160 0.13 -7.00 1.84
CA TYR A 160 -0.38 -8.37 1.83
C TYR A 160 0.79 -9.35 1.83
N THR A 161 0.80 -10.31 2.75
CA THR A 161 1.80 -11.39 2.78
C THR A 161 1.09 -12.71 2.59
N THR A 162 1.52 -13.45 1.55
CA THR A 162 1.06 -14.81 1.28
C THR A 162 2.14 -15.78 1.69
N LYS A 163 1.80 -16.74 2.55
CA LYS A 163 2.70 -17.73 3.13
C LYS A 163 2.25 -19.14 2.76
N PHE A 164 3.11 -19.89 2.07
CA PHE A 164 2.90 -21.31 1.78
C PHE A 164 3.59 -22.15 2.84
N ILE A 165 2.86 -23.07 3.46
CA ILE A 165 3.30 -23.89 4.59
C ILE A 165 3.23 -25.37 4.20
N ASP A 166 4.27 -26.13 4.49
CA ASP A 166 4.30 -27.59 4.29
C ASP A 166 3.80 -28.38 5.51
N VAL A 167 3.64 -29.70 5.36
CA VAL A 167 3.17 -30.59 6.44
C VAL A 167 4.11 -30.67 7.65
N ASN A 168 5.35 -30.20 7.52
CA ASN A 168 6.34 -30.14 8.59
C ASN A 168 6.44 -28.75 9.24
N GLY A 169 5.61 -27.79 8.80
CA GLY A 169 5.61 -26.40 9.28
C GLY A 169 6.67 -25.50 8.65
N LEU A 170 7.44 -25.98 7.67
CA LEU A 170 8.38 -25.15 6.91
C LEU A 170 7.59 -24.28 5.91
N SER A 171 8.06 -23.06 5.66
CA SER A 171 7.30 -22.11 4.84
C SER A 171 8.14 -21.17 4.00
N THR A 172 7.49 -20.61 2.98
CA THR A 172 8.00 -19.49 2.17
C THR A 172 6.95 -18.40 2.06
N THR A 173 7.37 -17.15 1.86
CA THR A 173 6.49 -15.97 1.85
C THR A 173 6.76 -15.05 0.67
N HIS A 174 5.69 -14.48 0.11
CA HIS A 174 5.75 -13.40 -0.87
C HIS A 174 4.90 -12.23 -0.39
N THR A 175 5.35 -11.00 -0.65
CA THR A 175 4.70 -9.78 -0.17
C THR A 175 4.24 -8.88 -1.32
N ILE A 176 3.02 -8.35 -1.24
CA ILE A 176 2.48 -7.40 -2.20
C ILE A 176 2.18 -6.09 -1.46
N THR A 177 2.83 -5.00 -1.86
CA THR A 177 2.45 -3.65 -1.42
C THR A 177 1.36 -3.10 -2.33
N VAL A 178 0.22 -2.75 -1.75
CA VAL A 178 -0.98 -2.33 -2.46
C VAL A 178 -1.28 -0.88 -2.09
N THR A 179 -1.19 0.02 -3.06
CA THR A 179 -1.67 1.40 -2.91
C THR A 179 -3.14 1.44 -3.32
N VAL A 180 -4.01 1.80 -2.38
CA VAL A 180 -5.46 1.82 -2.56
C VAL A 180 -5.95 3.26 -2.60
N GLY A 181 -6.64 3.61 -3.69
CA GLY A 181 -7.13 4.95 -3.95
C GLY A 181 -6.55 5.58 -5.22
N THR A 182 -7.12 6.71 -5.62
CA THR A 182 -6.69 7.43 -6.82
C THR A 182 -5.78 8.58 -6.42
N SER A 183 -4.52 8.58 -6.86
CA SER A 183 -3.60 9.68 -6.54
C SER A 183 -4.15 11.03 -6.99
N VAL A 184 -3.94 12.05 -6.17
CA VAL A 184 -4.26 13.45 -6.53
C VAL A 184 -3.30 13.96 -7.60
N ASN A 185 -3.83 14.79 -8.49
CA ASN A 185 -3.04 15.72 -9.27
C ASN A 185 -2.70 16.93 -8.40
N SER A 186 -1.64 17.67 -8.75
CA SER A 186 -1.27 18.90 -8.05
C SER A 186 -0.79 19.94 -9.04
N LEU A 187 -1.21 21.19 -8.83
CA LEU A 187 -0.78 22.34 -9.61
C LEU A 187 -0.75 23.61 -8.76
N ALA A 188 -0.14 24.66 -9.30
CA ALA A 188 -0.25 26.01 -8.76
C ALA A 188 -1.19 26.83 -9.65
N GLY A 189 -2.13 27.56 -9.04
CA GLY A 189 -3.06 28.44 -9.72
C GLY A 189 -2.89 29.88 -9.26
N ILE A 190 -2.96 30.83 -10.19
CA ILE A 190 -2.91 32.26 -9.85
C ILE A 190 -4.27 32.88 -10.18
N LEU A 191 -4.97 33.35 -9.15
CA LEU A 191 -6.21 34.09 -9.31
C LEU A 191 -5.91 35.59 -9.24
N LEU A 192 -6.09 36.28 -10.36
CA LEU A 192 -5.86 37.72 -10.48
C LEU A 192 -7.11 38.51 -10.04
N ASN A 193 -6.91 39.74 -9.55
CA ASN A 193 -7.99 40.65 -9.17
C ASN A 193 -8.99 40.87 -10.32
N GLN A 194 -10.28 40.64 -10.08
CA GLN A 194 -11.32 40.75 -11.09
C GLN A 194 -11.46 42.15 -11.70
N SER A 195 -11.07 43.19 -10.95
CA SER A 195 -11.14 44.58 -11.38
C SER A 195 -9.91 45.03 -12.19
N GLY A 196 -8.95 44.15 -12.49
CA GLY A 196 -7.83 44.48 -13.37
C GLY A 196 -8.15 44.31 -14.87
N PRO A 197 -7.12 44.16 -15.73
CA PRO A 197 -7.30 44.10 -17.19
C PRO A 197 -8.35 43.12 -17.68
N ALA A 198 -8.97 43.43 -18.82
CA ALA A 198 -9.97 42.57 -19.43
C ALA A 198 -9.41 41.16 -19.66
N GLY A 199 -10.19 40.15 -19.25
CA GLY A 199 -9.84 38.75 -19.43
C GLY A 199 -9.31 38.03 -18.18
N GLN A 200 -9.34 38.68 -17.01
CA GLN A 200 -8.93 38.07 -15.74
C GLN A 200 -10.08 37.99 -14.71
N GLY A 201 -9.74 37.53 -13.49
CA GLY A 201 -10.66 37.44 -12.35
C GLY A 201 -11.23 36.06 -12.08
N GLY A 202 -11.01 35.09 -12.96
CA GLY A 202 -11.37 33.69 -12.78
C GLY A 202 -10.14 32.80 -12.69
N LEU A 203 -10.31 31.59 -12.16
CA LEU A 203 -9.29 30.55 -12.13
C LEU A 203 -9.91 29.19 -12.50
N ASP A 204 -9.32 28.56 -13.51
CA ASP A 204 -9.52 27.16 -13.86
C ASP A 204 -8.63 26.30 -12.94
N LEU A 205 -9.28 25.45 -12.13
CA LEU A 205 -8.63 24.58 -11.16
C LEU A 205 -8.16 23.24 -11.75
N ASP A 206 -8.51 22.94 -13.00
CA ASP A 206 -8.00 21.79 -13.74
C ASP A 206 -6.65 22.05 -14.38
N THR A 207 -6.42 23.29 -14.81
CA THR A 207 -5.20 23.70 -15.51
C THR A 207 -4.33 24.67 -14.73
N GLY A 208 -4.90 25.36 -13.72
CA GLY A 208 -4.25 26.45 -12.99
C GLY A 208 -4.22 27.78 -13.76
N ALA A 209 -4.86 27.85 -14.93
CA ALA A 209 -4.86 29.03 -15.78
C ALA A 209 -5.79 30.13 -15.23
N SER A 210 -5.31 31.36 -15.24
CA SER A 210 -6.18 32.53 -15.02
C SER A 210 -7.14 32.66 -16.20
N THR A 211 -8.41 32.89 -15.87
CA THR A 211 -9.50 33.06 -16.84
C THR A 211 -10.22 34.39 -16.61
N GLY A 212 -11.10 34.77 -17.54
CA GLY A 212 -11.97 35.92 -17.36
C GLY A 212 -13.21 35.62 -16.52
N THR A 213 -13.87 36.66 -16.01
CA THR A 213 -15.16 36.53 -15.29
C THR A 213 -16.39 36.84 -16.15
N VAL A 214 -16.21 37.41 -17.34
CA VAL A 214 -17.29 37.82 -18.24
C VAL A 214 -17.54 36.78 -19.31
N ALA A 215 -18.81 36.49 -19.60
CA ALA A 215 -19.22 35.47 -20.57
C ALA A 215 -18.70 35.69 -22.00
N SER A 216 -18.35 36.95 -22.35
CA SER A 216 -17.72 37.27 -23.64
C SER A 216 -16.27 36.77 -23.74
N ASN A 217 -15.62 36.42 -22.63
CA ASN A 217 -14.34 35.74 -22.65
C ASN A 217 -14.57 34.22 -22.75
N PRO A 218 -14.11 33.54 -23.81
CA PRO A 218 -14.29 32.10 -23.96
C PRO A 218 -13.72 31.27 -22.80
N SER A 219 -12.62 31.70 -22.17
CA SER A 219 -12.04 30.98 -21.02
C SER A 219 -12.85 31.12 -19.74
N SER A 220 -13.83 32.03 -19.70
CA SER A 220 -14.64 32.24 -18.49
C SER A 220 -15.51 31.04 -18.13
N ALA A 221 -15.87 30.20 -19.08
CA ALA A 221 -16.68 29.00 -18.85
C ALA A 221 -15.92 27.89 -18.09
N ASP A 222 -14.59 27.91 -18.19
CA ASP A 222 -13.71 26.91 -17.60
C ASP A 222 -13.39 27.22 -16.14
N ALA A 223 -13.65 28.44 -15.67
CA ALA A 223 -13.38 28.82 -14.29
C ALA A 223 -14.22 28.01 -13.28
N GLU A 224 -13.61 27.62 -12.16
CA GLU A 224 -14.33 27.13 -10.97
C GLU A 224 -14.48 28.25 -9.95
N ILE A 225 -13.50 29.14 -9.80
CA ILE A 225 -13.55 30.20 -8.79
C ILE A 225 -13.26 31.56 -9.41
N ARG A 226 -13.69 32.61 -8.73
CA ARG A 226 -13.45 33.99 -9.12
C ARG A 226 -13.09 34.87 -7.94
N ASP A 227 -12.42 35.97 -8.25
CA ASP A 227 -12.22 37.09 -7.34
C ASP A 227 -13.42 38.06 -7.40
N GLU A 228 -13.68 38.74 -6.28
CA GLU A 228 -14.79 39.70 -6.15
C GLU A 228 -14.37 41.16 -6.38
N GLY A 229 -13.12 41.41 -6.76
CA GLY A 229 -12.64 42.70 -7.21
C GLY A 229 -12.43 43.70 -6.08
N VAL A 230 -12.54 44.99 -6.43
CA VAL A 230 -12.39 46.10 -5.49
C VAL A 230 -13.73 46.52 -4.85
N VAL A 231 -13.68 47.31 -3.79
CA VAL A 231 -14.86 47.82 -3.09
C VAL A 231 -15.76 48.58 -4.06
N ASN A 232 -15.19 49.49 -4.83
CA ASN A 232 -15.90 50.22 -5.86
C ASN A 232 -14.92 50.75 -6.93
N VAL A 233 -15.09 50.30 -8.17
CA VAL A 233 -14.21 50.67 -9.30
C VAL A 233 -14.18 52.17 -9.61
N LEU A 234 -15.17 52.96 -9.17
CA LEU A 234 -15.27 54.40 -9.43
C LEU A 234 -14.70 55.27 -8.31
N ASN A 235 -14.79 54.84 -7.05
CA ASN A 235 -14.47 55.70 -5.91
C ASN A 235 -13.72 55.01 -4.74
N ASP A 236 -13.54 53.69 -4.77
CA ASP A 236 -12.79 52.94 -3.76
C ASP A 236 -12.11 51.71 -4.37
N GLY A 237 -10.88 51.91 -4.84
CA GLY A 237 -10.04 50.86 -5.42
C GLY A 237 -9.51 49.84 -4.41
N THR A 238 -9.94 49.86 -3.15
CA THR A 238 -9.49 48.89 -2.14
C THR A 238 -9.88 47.48 -2.58
N TRP A 239 -8.91 46.59 -2.76
CA TRP A 239 -9.19 45.20 -3.08
C TRP A 239 -9.94 44.51 -1.94
N ARG A 240 -11.06 43.85 -2.26
CA ARG A 240 -11.88 43.16 -1.26
C ARG A 240 -11.16 41.97 -0.66
N GLN A 241 -10.28 41.35 -1.45
CA GLN A 241 -9.56 40.15 -1.07
C GLN A 241 -10.54 39.02 -0.67
N GLN A 242 -11.58 38.83 -1.49
CA GLN A 242 -12.64 37.83 -1.33
C GLN A 242 -12.82 37.01 -2.60
N ILE A 243 -13.18 35.74 -2.44
CA ILE A 243 -13.42 34.81 -3.55
C ILE A 243 -14.84 34.24 -3.51
N SER A 244 -15.35 33.81 -4.67
CA SER A 244 -16.63 33.11 -4.79
C SER A 244 -16.55 31.96 -5.79
N GLY A 245 -17.55 31.08 -5.74
CA GLY A 245 -17.75 30.07 -6.78
C GLY A 245 -18.13 30.71 -8.12
N MET A 246 -17.84 30.00 -9.21
CA MET A 246 -18.17 30.36 -10.59
C MET A 246 -18.62 29.12 -11.36
N ASN A 247 -19.45 29.31 -12.39
CA ASN A 247 -19.94 28.24 -13.28
C ASN A 247 -20.54 27.02 -12.55
N GLY A 248 -21.35 27.29 -11.51
CA GLY A 248 -22.03 26.27 -10.72
C GLY A 248 -21.15 25.58 -9.67
N SER A 249 -19.92 26.04 -9.46
CA SER A 249 -19.10 25.57 -8.35
C SER A 249 -19.59 26.13 -7.01
N VAL A 250 -19.29 25.40 -5.95
CA VAL A 250 -19.53 25.82 -4.56
C VAL A 250 -18.22 25.73 -3.79
N ILE A 251 -17.93 26.72 -2.96
CA ILE A 251 -16.72 26.80 -2.14
C ILE A 251 -17.09 26.73 -0.66
N LYS A 252 -16.27 26.05 0.13
CA LYS A 252 -16.33 26.01 1.59
C LYS A 252 -14.94 26.17 2.20
N TYR A 253 -14.86 26.64 3.43
CA TYR A 253 -13.64 26.58 4.23
C TYR A 253 -13.39 25.17 4.75
N ILE A 254 -12.11 24.80 4.85
CA ILE A 254 -11.63 23.71 5.69
C ILE A 254 -10.91 24.35 6.88
N LYS A 255 -11.54 24.34 8.05
CA LYS A 255 -10.98 24.91 9.28
C LYS A 255 -10.45 23.81 10.19
N LYS A 256 -9.18 23.89 10.54
CA LYS A 256 -8.54 22.95 11.47
C LYS A 256 -9.25 22.98 12.83
N GLY A 257 -9.46 21.81 13.44
CA GLY A 257 -10.15 21.67 14.73
C GLY A 257 -11.67 21.92 14.71
N LYS A 258 -12.28 22.04 13.53
CA LYS A 258 -13.73 22.29 13.37
C LYS A 258 -14.39 21.22 12.51
N ASN A 259 -15.66 20.95 12.78
CA ASN A 259 -16.51 20.05 11.98
C ASN A 259 -15.90 18.68 11.67
N GLY A 260 -15.08 18.12 12.57
CA GLY A 260 -14.41 16.83 12.38
C GLY A 260 -13.06 16.90 11.65
N ILE A 261 -12.59 18.09 11.25
CA ILE A 261 -11.23 18.29 10.74
C ILE A 261 -10.25 18.32 11.93
N SER A 262 -9.18 17.53 11.85
CA SER A 262 -8.11 17.50 12.84
C SER A 262 -7.43 18.87 13.00
N GLU A 263 -7.00 19.21 14.21
CA GLU A 263 -6.13 20.37 14.44
C GLU A 263 -4.78 20.24 13.73
N ASN A 264 -4.32 19.00 13.54
CA ASN A 264 -3.07 18.66 12.84
C ASN A 264 -3.28 18.45 11.33
N PHE A 265 -4.41 18.89 10.78
CA PHE A 265 -4.65 18.78 9.34
C PHE A 265 -3.56 19.52 8.54
N ASP A 266 -3.06 18.86 7.51
CA ASP A 266 -2.06 19.42 6.59
C ASP A 266 -2.44 19.08 5.15
N PHE A 267 -2.53 20.12 4.32
CA PHE A 267 -2.76 20.01 2.89
C PHE A 267 -1.77 19.03 2.23
N ALA A 268 -0.51 19.02 2.67
CA ALA A 268 0.54 18.17 2.10
C ALA A 268 0.24 16.67 2.27
N ASN A 269 -0.48 16.28 3.33
CA ASN A 269 -0.78 14.90 3.67
C ASN A 269 -1.89 14.27 2.84
N ILE A 270 -2.68 15.06 2.12
CA ILE A 270 -3.71 14.55 1.21
C ILE A 270 -3.05 13.97 -0.04
N LYS A 271 -3.19 12.66 -0.26
CA LYS A 271 -2.57 11.92 -1.36
C LYS A 271 -3.57 11.34 -2.34
N PHE A 272 -4.82 11.13 -1.92
CA PHE A 272 -5.85 10.49 -2.73
C PHE A 272 -7.07 11.39 -2.96
N LYS A 273 -7.70 11.29 -4.13
CA LYS A 273 -8.87 12.08 -4.52
C LYS A 273 -10.07 11.81 -3.62
N GLU A 274 -10.20 10.58 -3.15
CA GLU A 274 -11.24 10.15 -2.23
C GLU A 274 -11.13 10.88 -0.87
N GLU A 275 -9.91 11.24 -0.43
CA GLU A 275 -9.71 12.05 0.78
C GLU A 275 -10.22 13.48 0.57
N ILE A 276 -10.00 14.07 -0.61
CA ILE A 276 -10.54 15.39 -0.95
C ILE A 276 -12.07 15.35 -0.94
N ALA A 277 -12.66 14.36 -1.60
CA ALA A 277 -14.12 14.22 -1.63
C ALA A 277 -14.72 14.07 -0.22
N ALA A 278 -14.07 13.30 0.65
CA ALA A 278 -14.54 13.10 2.03
C ALA A 278 -14.58 14.41 2.84
N LEU A 279 -13.59 15.30 2.65
CA LEU A 279 -13.51 16.60 3.34
C LEU A 279 -14.70 17.52 3.06
N TRP A 280 -15.42 17.33 1.95
CA TRP A 280 -16.53 18.21 1.55
C TRP A 280 -17.64 18.31 2.60
N THR A 281 -17.90 17.19 3.27
CA THR A 281 -18.94 17.10 4.31
C THR A 281 -18.56 17.85 5.58
N ASN A 282 -17.26 18.04 5.82
CA ASN A 282 -16.72 18.77 6.96
C ASN A 282 -16.54 20.27 6.69
N GLY A 283 -16.64 20.70 5.43
CA GLY A 283 -16.43 22.10 5.05
C GLY A 283 -17.49 23.05 5.62
N GLU A 284 -17.05 24.26 5.99
CA GLU A 284 -17.91 25.35 6.46
C GLU A 284 -18.29 26.27 5.30
N ALA A 285 -19.60 26.44 5.05
CA ALA A 285 -20.09 27.27 3.96
C ALA A 285 -19.75 28.76 4.18
N PHE A 286 -19.64 29.49 3.07
CA PHE A 286 -19.56 30.94 3.10
C PHE A 286 -20.90 31.54 3.57
N THR A 287 -20.83 32.57 4.40
CA THR A 287 -22.01 33.23 4.97
C THR A 287 -22.19 34.68 4.51
N LEU A 288 -21.18 35.24 3.84
CA LEU A 288 -21.23 36.59 3.29
C LEU A 288 -21.75 36.56 1.85
N LYS A 289 -22.25 37.71 1.38
CA LYS A 289 -22.75 37.88 0.01
C LYS A 289 -21.92 38.88 -0.77
N SER A 290 -21.84 38.67 -2.08
CA SER A 290 -21.29 39.63 -3.05
C SER A 290 -22.09 40.94 -3.04
N LEU A 291 -21.53 42.01 -3.63
CA LEU A 291 -22.16 43.34 -3.65
C LEU A 291 -23.55 43.33 -4.31
N ASP A 292 -23.74 42.49 -5.33
CA ASP A 292 -25.03 42.29 -6.01
C ASP A 292 -25.97 41.32 -5.28
N GLY A 293 -25.53 40.71 -4.17
CA GLY A 293 -26.30 39.76 -3.38
C GLY A 293 -26.45 38.36 -4.00
N LEU A 294 -25.84 38.11 -5.16
CA LEU A 294 -26.10 36.91 -5.96
C LEU A 294 -25.19 35.72 -5.65
N ARG A 295 -24.04 35.94 -5.03
CA ARG A 295 -23.02 34.91 -4.77
C ARG A 295 -22.67 34.85 -3.29
N ASP A 296 -22.40 33.65 -2.81
CA ASP A 296 -21.75 33.46 -1.53
C ASP A 296 -20.26 33.75 -1.68
N VAL A 297 -19.73 34.60 -0.80
CA VAL A 297 -18.33 35.06 -0.86
C VAL A 297 -17.61 34.75 0.44
N SER A 298 -16.30 34.55 0.34
CA SER A 298 -15.45 34.37 1.50
C SER A 298 -15.43 35.65 2.36
N ALA A 299 -14.98 35.53 3.59
CA ALA A 299 -14.37 36.62 4.33
C ALA A 299 -13.05 36.99 3.65
N LYS A 300 -12.35 37.99 4.19
CA LYS A 300 -11.02 38.34 3.70
C LYS A 300 -10.12 37.10 3.73
N VAL A 301 -9.61 36.69 2.57
CA VAL A 301 -8.79 35.48 2.41
C VAL A 301 -7.41 35.74 3.00
N GLU A 302 -6.88 34.81 3.80
CA GLU A 302 -5.55 34.92 4.40
C GLU A 302 -4.60 33.83 3.90
N VAL A 303 -3.29 34.06 4.04
CA VAL A 303 -2.29 33.02 3.72
C VAL A 303 -2.50 31.82 4.64
N ASN A 304 -2.42 30.62 4.09
CA ASN A 304 -2.76 29.33 4.70
C ASN A 304 -4.25 29.06 4.91
N ASP A 305 -5.16 29.93 4.43
CA ASP A 305 -6.56 29.53 4.33
C ASP A 305 -6.68 28.31 3.40
N ILE A 306 -7.54 27.38 3.82
CA ILE A 306 -7.78 26.14 3.08
C ILE A 306 -9.23 26.13 2.64
N PHE A 307 -9.42 25.91 1.34
CA PHE A 307 -10.74 25.86 0.71
C PHE A 307 -10.96 24.49 0.08
N ILE A 308 -12.21 24.06 0.06
CA ILE A 308 -12.65 22.95 -0.76
C ILE A 308 -13.71 23.44 -1.74
N VAL A 309 -13.57 23.03 -3.00
CA VAL A 309 -14.46 23.41 -4.11
C VAL A 309 -15.12 22.17 -4.68
N ASN A 310 -16.42 22.23 -4.96
CA ASN A 310 -17.14 21.22 -5.72
C ASN A 310 -17.71 21.84 -6.98
N LYS A 311 -17.49 21.21 -8.15
CA LYS A 311 -18.18 21.51 -9.40
C LYS A 311 -18.68 20.20 -9.99
N GLY A 312 -20.01 19.99 -9.97
CA GLY A 312 -20.64 18.81 -10.57
C GLY A 312 -20.12 17.46 -10.06
N GLY A 313 -19.72 17.37 -8.78
CA GLY A 313 -19.18 16.15 -8.17
C GLY A 313 -17.65 15.97 -8.30
N LYS A 314 -16.96 16.88 -8.99
CA LYS A 314 -15.50 16.98 -8.97
C LYS A 314 -15.06 17.88 -7.82
N TYR A 315 -14.08 17.43 -7.03
CA TYR A 315 -13.63 18.12 -5.83
C TYR A 315 -12.19 18.61 -5.97
N TYR A 316 -11.95 19.80 -5.45
CA TYR A 316 -10.63 20.44 -5.41
C TYR A 316 -10.34 20.88 -3.99
N LEU A 317 -9.11 20.64 -3.53
CA LEU A 317 -8.60 21.21 -2.29
C LEU A 317 -7.60 22.30 -2.66
N LEU A 318 -7.74 23.48 -2.04
CA LEU A 318 -6.87 24.62 -2.27
C LEU A 318 -6.25 25.06 -0.94
N THR A 319 -4.99 25.47 -0.97
CA THR A 319 -4.37 26.22 0.12
C THR A 319 -3.81 27.53 -0.43
N VAL A 320 -4.04 28.64 0.28
CA VAL A 320 -3.48 29.94 -0.11
C VAL A 320 -1.99 29.95 0.23
N LYS A 321 -1.16 29.98 -0.81
CA LYS A 321 0.30 29.99 -0.69
C LYS A 321 0.83 31.40 -0.43
N SER A 322 0.33 32.36 -1.19
CA SER A 322 0.73 33.77 -1.06
C SER A 322 -0.36 34.69 -1.59
N ILE A 323 -0.37 35.90 -1.05
CA ILE A 323 -1.25 36.99 -1.48
C ILE A 323 -0.36 38.18 -1.83
N LYS A 324 -0.53 38.71 -3.04
CA LYS A 324 0.11 39.96 -3.48
C LYS A 324 -0.95 41.05 -3.42
N VAL A 325 -0.76 42.02 -2.54
CA VAL A 325 -1.60 43.23 -2.46
C VAL A 325 -0.83 44.40 -3.04
N THR A 326 -1.46 45.18 -3.91
CA THR A 326 -0.93 46.42 -4.46
C THR A 326 -1.55 47.64 -3.78
N THR A 327 -0.73 48.67 -3.56
CA THR A 327 -1.12 49.87 -2.79
C THR A 327 -1.16 51.14 -3.62
N ALA A 328 -0.73 51.07 -4.88
CA ALA A 328 -0.82 52.18 -5.81
C ALA A 328 -2.27 52.37 -6.28
N VAL A 329 -2.74 53.62 -6.27
CA VAL A 329 -4.10 53.95 -6.73
C VAL A 329 -4.25 53.56 -8.21
N GLY A 330 -5.24 52.73 -8.51
CA GLY A 330 -5.50 52.24 -9.87
C GLY A 330 -4.68 51.01 -10.28
N ASP A 331 -3.79 50.50 -9.41
CA ASP A 331 -3.12 49.22 -9.61
C ASP A 331 -3.98 48.07 -9.09
N ASN A 332 -4.59 47.34 -10.03
CA ASN A 332 -5.40 46.15 -9.77
C ASN A 332 -4.63 44.87 -10.14
N SER A 333 -3.31 44.86 -9.90
CA SER A 333 -2.45 43.68 -10.10
C SER A 333 -2.32 42.82 -8.85
N ASP A 334 -3.25 42.96 -7.89
CA ASP A 334 -3.41 42.05 -6.77
C ASP A 334 -3.70 40.63 -7.25
N SER A 335 -3.23 39.66 -6.48
CA SER A 335 -3.47 38.26 -6.80
C SER A 335 -3.34 37.33 -5.60
N TYR A 336 -3.97 36.17 -5.72
CA TYR A 336 -3.73 35.01 -4.87
C TYR A 336 -2.93 33.99 -5.66
N THR A 337 -2.03 33.29 -4.98
CA THR A 337 -1.44 32.05 -5.47
C THR A 337 -1.94 30.92 -4.61
N PHE A 338 -2.53 29.92 -5.24
CA PHE A 338 -3.03 28.70 -4.60
C PHE A 338 -2.15 27.50 -4.99
N ASP A 339 -1.90 26.60 -4.05
CA ASP A 339 -1.59 25.22 -4.40
C ASP A 339 -2.92 24.43 -4.43
N VAL A 340 -3.15 23.66 -5.50
CA VAL A 340 -4.41 22.97 -5.80
C VAL A 340 -4.19 21.46 -5.91
N LYS A 341 -5.09 20.67 -5.34
CA LYS A 341 -5.15 19.20 -5.48
C LYS A 341 -6.53 18.75 -5.97
N PHE A 342 -6.58 17.78 -6.89
CA PHE A 342 -7.82 17.27 -7.50
C PHE A 342 -7.67 15.90 -8.18
#